data_AF-A0A519UUJ5-F1
#
_entry.id   AF-A0A519UUJ5-F1
#
_cell.length_a   1.000
_cell.length_b   1.000
_cell.length_c   1.000
_cell.angle_alpha   90.00
_cell.angle_beta   90.00
_cell.angle_gamma   90.00
#
_symmetry.space_group_name_H-M   'P 1'
#
loop_
_entity.id
_entity.type
_entity.pdbx_description
1 polymer ?
#
loop_
_entity_poly.entity_id
_entity_poly.type
_entity_poly.pdbx_seq_one_letter_code
_entity_poly.pdbx_strand_id
1 'polypeptide(L)'
;KEHLREKQYFGKDSFLIEVEDGKHIPNQIASSLFAKLYSLQAEGRITQEQLITLSNDANQFTDICGGCERIKNTPIPYSYSAFIKKFIFIYVLTLPVGWVFSLGYFVALIVPFILYVLASLELIAEEIENPFGEDANDLPVDQICNNIEKHVGEILS
;
A
#
# COMPACT_ATOMS: atom_id res chain seq x y z
N LYS A 1 13.35 32.02 -12.83
CA LYS A 1 14.28 30.93 -13.18
C LYS A 1 14.00 29.64 -12.38
N GLU A 2 12.82 29.49 -11.74
CA GLU A 2 12.38 28.27 -11.03
C GLU A 2 10.84 28.07 -11.10
N HIS A 3 10.19 28.49 -12.19
CA HIS A 3 8.72 28.31 -12.38
C HIS A 3 8.38 27.44 -13.61
N LEU A 4 9.36 26.71 -14.15
CA LEU A 4 9.26 25.92 -15.39
C LEU A 4 9.77 24.48 -15.21
N ARG A 5 9.75 23.97 -13.98
CA ARG A 5 10.15 22.62 -13.56
C ARG A 5 9.08 22.16 -12.57
N GLU A 6 8.42 21.03 -12.67
CA GLU A 6 8.65 19.80 -13.44
C GLU A 6 7.28 19.18 -13.71
N LYS A 7 6.94 18.96 -14.99
CA LYS A 7 6.05 17.83 -15.27
C LYS A 7 6.92 16.59 -15.08
N GLN A 8 6.60 15.73 -14.13
CA GLN A 8 7.35 14.49 -13.94
C GLN A 8 7.13 13.61 -15.17
N TYR A 9 8.15 13.54 -16.02
CA TYR A 9 8.15 12.68 -17.18
C TYR A 9 8.74 11.33 -16.79
N PHE A 10 7.92 10.27 -16.86
CA PHE A 10 8.39 8.91 -16.61
C PHE A 10 8.96 8.29 -17.90
N GLY A 11 10.22 7.84 -17.83
CA GLY A 11 10.83 6.95 -18.82
C GLY A 11 11.99 7.55 -19.62
N LYS A 12 13.14 6.87 -19.58
CA LYS A 12 14.37 7.26 -20.30
C LYS A 12 14.27 7.02 -21.82
N ASP A 13 13.32 6.16 -22.26
CA ASP A 13 13.10 5.77 -23.66
C ASP A 13 11.60 5.51 -24.01
N SER A 14 10.65 5.96 -23.18
CA SER A 14 9.21 5.70 -23.35
C SER A 14 8.38 6.98 -23.56
N PHE A 15 7.11 6.80 -23.94
CA PHE A 15 6.15 7.88 -24.15
C PHE A 15 6.09 8.78 -22.90
N LEU A 16 6.53 10.03 -23.05
CA LEU A 16 6.54 11.03 -22.00
C LEU A 16 5.08 11.39 -21.64
N ILE A 17 4.58 10.84 -20.52
CA ILE A 17 3.28 11.21 -19.98
C ILE A 17 3.46 12.50 -19.17
N GLU A 18 2.79 13.56 -19.60
CA GLU A 18 2.65 14.75 -18.80
C GLU A 18 1.59 14.52 -17.72
N VAL A 19 2.03 14.47 -16.47
CA VAL A 19 1.14 14.36 -15.31
C VAL A 19 0.95 15.76 -14.73
N GLU A 20 -0.30 16.14 -14.48
CA GLU A 20 -0.64 17.32 -13.71
C GLU A 20 -0.66 17.00 -12.22
N ASP A 21 0.09 17.76 -11.44
CA ASP A 21 0.08 17.68 -9.98
C ASP A 21 -1.29 18.08 -9.42
N GLY A 22 -1.70 17.39 -8.35
CA GLY A 22 -2.98 17.66 -7.65
C GLY A 22 -4.21 16.95 -8.23
N LYS A 23 -4.06 16.23 -9.35
CA LYS A 23 -5.08 15.30 -9.86
C LYS A 23 -4.68 13.85 -9.60
N HIS A 24 -5.64 12.93 -9.68
CA HIS A 24 -5.40 11.51 -9.44
C HIS A 24 -4.43 10.90 -10.46
N ILE A 25 -3.16 10.76 -10.07
CA ILE A 25 -2.05 10.37 -10.97
C ILE A 25 -2.32 9.05 -11.69
N PRO A 26 -2.76 7.94 -11.02
CA PRO A 26 -3.06 6.70 -11.71
C PRO A 26 -4.11 6.84 -12.81
N ASN A 27 -5.12 7.69 -12.62
CA ASN A 27 -6.16 7.91 -13.63
C ASN A 27 -5.64 8.68 -14.84
N GLN A 28 -4.68 9.59 -14.65
CA GLN A 28 -4.03 10.30 -15.75
C GLN A 28 -3.20 9.34 -16.61
N ILE A 29 -2.50 8.41 -15.98
CA ILE A 29 -1.75 7.35 -16.66
C ILE A 29 -2.71 6.41 -17.41
N ALA A 30 -3.77 5.95 -16.76
CA ALA A 30 -4.78 5.09 -17.39
C ALA A 30 -5.43 5.77 -18.61
N SER A 31 -5.81 7.04 -18.49
CA SER A 31 -6.37 7.83 -19.59
C SER A 31 -5.40 7.93 -20.78
N SER A 32 -4.10 8.09 -20.50
CA SER A 32 -3.06 8.15 -21.53
C SER A 32 -2.86 6.79 -22.22
N LEU A 33 -2.92 5.69 -21.47
CA LEU A 33 -2.89 4.32 -22.02
C LEU A 33 -4.07 4.10 -22.98
N PHE A 34 -5.29 4.42 -22.56
CA PHE A 34 -6.48 4.30 -23.41
C PHE A 34 -6.39 5.17 -24.66
N ALA A 35 -5.99 6.44 -24.51
CA ALA A 35 -5.80 7.34 -25.64
C ALA A 35 -4.81 6.77 -26.67
N LYS A 36 -3.73 6.13 -26.20
CA LYS A 36 -2.75 5.48 -27.07
C LYS A 36 -3.33 4.25 -27.78
N LEU A 37 -4.08 3.41 -27.08
CA LEU A 37 -4.73 2.24 -27.69
C LEU A 37 -5.70 2.66 -28.80
N TYR A 38 -6.51 3.69 -28.55
CA TYR A 38 -7.42 4.23 -29.57
C TYR A 38 -6.68 4.84 -30.76
N SER A 39 -5.57 5.55 -30.55
CA SER A 39 -4.77 6.09 -31.64
C SER A 39 -4.19 4.97 -32.53
N LEU A 40 -3.66 3.92 -31.92
CA LEU A 40 -3.09 2.77 -32.63
C LEU A 40 -4.16 2.04 -33.46
N GLN A 41 -5.39 1.93 -32.95
CA GLN A 41 -6.49 1.34 -33.69
C GLN A 41 -6.92 2.23 -34.86
N ALA A 42 -7.02 3.55 -34.65
CA ALA A 42 -7.37 4.50 -35.71
C ALA A 42 -6.32 4.55 -36.83
N GLU A 43 -5.04 4.36 -36.49
CA GLU A 43 -3.92 4.22 -37.43
C GLU A 43 -3.90 2.84 -38.15
N GLY A 44 -4.79 1.91 -37.79
CA GLY A 44 -4.83 0.56 -38.34
C GLY A 44 -3.67 -0.34 -37.89
N ARG A 45 -2.95 0.04 -36.83
CA ARG A 45 -1.80 -0.72 -36.29
C ARG A 45 -2.20 -1.88 -35.41
N ILE A 46 -3.41 -1.85 -34.86
CA ILE A 46 -4.02 -2.95 -34.11
C ILE A 46 -5.46 -3.19 -34.60
N THR A 47 -5.92 -4.44 -34.54
CA THR A 47 -7.29 -4.80 -34.93
C THR A 47 -8.29 -4.50 -33.83
N GLN A 48 -9.59 -4.59 -34.13
CA GLN A 48 -10.66 -4.40 -33.14
C GLN A 48 -10.61 -5.47 -32.04
N GLU A 49 -10.29 -6.72 -32.40
CA GLU A 49 -10.14 -7.82 -31.44
C GLU A 49 -8.96 -7.58 -30.50
N GLN A 50 -7.82 -7.13 -31.05
CA GLN A 50 -6.65 -6.76 -30.24
C GLN A 50 -6.94 -5.57 -29.32
N LEU A 51 -7.70 -4.58 -29.78
CA LEU A 51 -8.12 -3.45 -28.96
C LEU A 51 -8.96 -3.90 -27.76
N ILE A 52 -9.87 -4.87 -27.94
CA ILE A 52 -10.67 -5.42 -26.83
C ILE A 52 -9.77 -6.08 -25.79
N THR A 53 -8.80 -6.91 -26.20
CA THR A 53 -7.85 -7.57 -25.29
C THR A 53 -7.01 -6.54 -24.53
N LEU A 54 -6.38 -5.60 -25.24
CA LEU A 54 -5.52 -4.59 -24.63
C LEU A 54 -6.29 -3.61 -23.73
N SER A 55 -7.54 -3.29 -24.09
CA SER A 55 -8.41 -2.46 -23.24
C SER A 55 -8.77 -3.16 -21.95
N ASN A 56 -8.93 -4.50 -21.97
CA ASN A 56 -9.15 -5.28 -20.76
C ASN A 56 -7.93 -5.23 -19.84
N ASP A 57 -6.71 -5.34 -20.38
CA ASP A 57 -5.48 -5.23 -19.61
C ASP A 57 -5.31 -3.81 -19.03
N ALA A 58 -5.66 -2.76 -19.78
CA ALA A 58 -5.67 -1.38 -19.29
C ALA A 58 -6.74 -1.12 -18.20
N ASN A 59 -7.90 -1.79 -18.28
CA ASN A 59 -8.89 -1.76 -17.20
C ASN A 59 -8.36 -2.42 -15.92
N GLN A 60 -7.67 -3.57 -16.05
CA GLN A 60 -7.05 -4.25 -14.90
C GLN A 60 -6.08 -3.34 -14.14
N PHE A 61 -5.30 -2.50 -14.84
CA PHE A 61 -4.45 -1.51 -14.19
C PHE A 61 -5.26 -0.58 -13.26
N THR A 62 -6.39 -0.05 -13.75
CA THR A 62 -7.26 0.86 -12.98
C THR A 62 -7.92 0.13 -11.81
N ASP A 63 -8.36 -1.11 -12.02
CA ASP A 63 -8.94 -1.95 -10.96
C ASP A 63 -7.95 -2.24 -9.84
N ILE A 64 -6.68 -2.53 -10.19
CA ILE A 64 -5.61 -2.75 -9.22
C ILE A 64 -5.31 -1.46 -8.44
N CYS A 65 -5.22 -0.31 -9.11
CA CYS A 65 -5.03 0.99 -8.45
C CYS A 65 -6.16 1.27 -7.43
N GLY A 66 -7.42 1.10 -7.84
CA GLY A 66 -8.56 1.23 -6.94
C GLY A 66 -8.54 0.21 -5.79
N GLY A 67 -8.02 -1.00 -6.04
CA GLY A 67 -7.74 -2.00 -5.00
C GLY A 67 -6.75 -1.51 -3.96
N CYS A 68 -5.59 -1.01 -4.39
CA CYS A 68 -4.56 -0.45 -3.50
C CYS A 68 -5.09 0.76 -2.71
N GLU A 69 -5.83 1.66 -3.35
CA GLU A 69 -6.48 2.79 -2.68
C GLU A 69 -7.48 2.35 -1.63
N ARG A 70 -8.28 1.33 -1.89
CA ARG A 70 -9.21 0.78 -0.89
C ARG A 70 -8.46 0.23 0.32
N ILE A 71 -7.37 -0.50 0.10
CA ILE A 71 -6.55 -1.03 1.20
C ILE A 71 -5.97 0.14 2.02
N LYS A 72 -5.37 1.14 1.34
CA LYS A 72 -4.78 2.31 2.00
C LYS A 72 -5.79 3.18 2.74
N ASN A 73 -6.98 3.39 2.15
CA ASN A 73 -7.98 4.33 2.66
C ASN A 73 -9.04 3.68 3.56
N THR A 74 -8.96 2.38 3.80
CA THR A 74 -9.85 1.67 4.74
C THR A 74 -9.05 1.12 5.93
N PRO A 75 -8.36 1.97 6.71
CA PRO A 75 -7.68 1.53 7.92
C PRO A 75 -8.69 1.01 8.94
N ILE A 76 -8.21 0.24 9.92
CA ILE A 76 -9.02 -0.20 11.04
C ILE A 76 -9.53 1.05 11.77
N PRO A 77 -10.81 1.08 12.20
CA PRO A 77 -11.34 2.24 12.89
C PRO A 77 -10.50 2.59 14.12
N TYR A 78 -10.04 3.83 14.24
CA TYR A 78 -9.22 4.29 15.37
C TYR A 78 -9.81 3.94 16.74
N SER A 79 -11.15 3.98 16.87
CA SER A 79 -11.84 3.60 18.10
C SER A 79 -11.57 2.14 18.52
N TYR A 80 -11.41 1.24 17.57
CA TYR A 80 -11.09 -0.16 17.80
C TYR A 80 -9.65 -0.30 18.33
N SER A 81 -8.66 0.24 17.63
CA SER A 81 -7.25 0.19 18.06
C SER A 81 -7.06 0.88 19.42
N ALA A 82 -7.71 2.03 19.63
CA ALA A 82 -7.70 2.70 20.93
C ALA A 82 -8.38 1.88 22.05
N PHE A 83 -9.43 1.13 21.73
CA PHE A 83 -10.08 0.24 22.70
C PHE A 83 -9.15 -0.91 23.11
N ILE A 84 -8.48 -1.56 22.16
CA ILE A 84 -7.56 -2.68 22.43
C ILE A 84 -6.40 -2.22 23.31
N LYS A 85 -5.75 -1.08 23.01
CA LYS A 85 -4.69 -0.51 23.85
C LYS A 85 -5.15 -0.25 25.28
N LYS A 86 -6.34 0.35 25.46
CA LYS A 86 -6.95 0.57 26.80
C LYS A 86 -7.27 -0.74 27.50
N PHE A 87 -7.79 -1.73 26.76
CA PHE A 87 -8.13 -3.04 27.28
C PHE A 87 -6.88 -3.76 27.80
N ILE A 88 -5.80 -3.84 27.01
CA ILE A 88 -4.52 -4.44 27.44
C ILE A 88 -4.02 -3.78 28.73
N PHE A 89 -4.05 -2.44 28.79
CA PHE A 89 -3.59 -1.71 29.97
C PHE A 89 -4.42 -2.03 31.22
N ILE A 90 -5.75 -1.95 31.12
CA ILE A 90 -6.65 -2.25 32.25
C ILE A 90 -6.56 -3.72 32.66
N TYR A 91 -6.49 -4.63 31.68
CA TYR A 91 -6.37 -6.06 31.91
C TYR A 91 -5.10 -6.39 32.70
N VAL A 92 -3.94 -5.94 32.23
CA VAL A 92 -2.65 -6.17 32.92
C VAL A 92 -2.64 -5.52 34.31
N LEU A 93 -3.23 -4.35 34.48
CA LEU A 93 -3.30 -3.65 35.77
C LEU A 93 -4.14 -4.42 36.80
N THR A 94 -5.16 -5.16 36.38
CA THR A 94 -6.01 -5.94 37.28
C THR A 94 -5.43 -7.32 37.63
N LEU A 95 -4.52 -7.88 36.82
CA LEU A 95 -3.91 -9.20 37.04
C LEU A 95 -3.24 -9.37 38.42
N PRO A 96 -2.45 -8.41 38.96
CA PRO A 96 -1.84 -8.57 40.28
C PRO A 96 -2.86 -8.81 41.39
N VAL A 97 -3.98 -8.09 41.37
CA VAL A 97 -5.05 -8.24 42.39
C VAL A 97 -5.68 -9.63 42.30
N GLY A 98 -5.85 -10.15 41.08
CA GLY A 98 -6.42 -11.48 40.85
C GLY A 98 -5.52 -12.63 41.27
N TRP A 99 -4.19 -12.48 41.16
CA TRP A 99 -3.26 -13.60 41.32
C TRP A 99 -2.32 -13.51 42.53
N VAL A 100 -2.24 -12.38 43.23
CA VAL A 100 -1.31 -12.19 44.36
C VAL A 100 -1.48 -13.26 45.46
N PHE A 101 -2.70 -13.71 45.71
CA PHE A 101 -2.97 -14.72 46.74
C PHE A 101 -2.55 -16.14 46.35
N SER A 102 -2.48 -16.44 45.04
CA SER A 102 -2.10 -17.76 44.54
C SER A 102 -0.63 -17.85 44.15
N LEU A 103 -0.07 -16.78 43.60
CA LEU A 103 1.29 -16.76 43.03
C LEU A 103 2.28 -15.96 43.88
N GLY A 104 1.83 -15.20 44.89
CA GLY A 104 2.70 -14.41 45.76
C GLY A 104 3.64 -13.49 44.97
N TYR A 105 4.93 -13.53 45.28
CA TYR A 105 5.93 -12.69 44.61
C TYR A 105 6.19 -13.06 43.14
N PHE A 106 5.80 -14.24 42.66
CA PHE A 106 5.95 -14.60 41.24
C PHE A 106 5.11 -13.71 40.32
N VAL A 107 4.05 -13.09 40.84
CA VAL A 107 3.25 -12.08 40.12
C VAL A 107 4.12 -10.95 39.56
N ALA A 108 5.14 -10.52 40.30
CA ALA A 108 6.04 -9.45 39.89
C ALA A 108 6.87 -9.79 38.65
N LEU A 109 7.06 -11.07 38.35
CA LEU A 109 7.76 -11.55 37.15
C LEU A 109 6.79 -11.87 36.02
N ILE A 110 5.66 -12.52 36.34
CA ILE A 110 4.69 -13.00 35.35
C ILE A 110 3.91 -11.85 34.72
N VAL A 111 3.50 -10.84 35.50
CA VAL A 111 2.66 -9.74 34.97
C VAL A 111 3.41 -8.87 33.95
N PRO A 112 4.66 -8.42 34.20
CA PRO A 112 5.45 -7.73 33.18
C PRO A 112 5.70 -8.58 31.93
N PHE A 113 5.90 -9.89 32.09
CA PHE A 113 6.06 -10.79 30.94
C PHE A 113 4.78 -10.86 30.08
N ILE A 114 3.60 -10.96 30.70
CA ILE A 114 2.31 -10.92 29.98
C ILE A 114 2.12 -9.58 29.28
N LEU A 115 2.44 -8.46 29.94
CA LEU A 115 2.39 -7.14 29.33
C LEU A 115 3.29 -7.07 28.09
N TYR A 116 4.53 -7.55 28.21
CA TYR A 116 5.46 -7.58 27.09
C TYR A 116 4.88 -8.35 25.90
N VAL A 117 4.32 -9.54 26.11
CA VAL A 117 3.73 -10.34 25.03
C VAL A 117 2.53 -9.62 24.40
N LEU A 118 1.58 -9.14 25.20
CA LEU A 118 0.37 -8.47 24.70
C LEU A 118 0.68 -7.15 23.99
N ALA A 119 1.57 -6.33 24.57
CA ALA A 119 1.98 -5.07 23.96
C ALA A 119 2.78 -5.28 22.67
N SER A 120 3.65 -6.30 22.62
CA SER A 120 4.38 -6.63 21.39
C SER A 120 3.44 -7.09 20.28
N LEU A 121 2.41 -7.88 20.59
CA LEU A 121 1.40 -8.29 19.62
C LEU A 121 0.61 -7.09 19.06
N GLU A 122 0.23 -6.15 19.93
CA GLU A 122 -0.45 -4.92 19.51
C GLU A 122 0.42 -4.05 18.59
N LEU A 123 1.72 -3.92 18.91
CA LEU A 123 2.67 -3.17 18.07
C LEU A 123 2.82 -3.81 16.68
N ILE A 124 2.96 -5.13 16.62
CA ILE A 124 3.04 -5.86 15.34
C ILE A 124 1.75 -5.68 14.54
N ALA A 125 0.58 -5.70 15.20
CA ALA A 125 -0.69 -5.47 14.54
C ALA A 125 -0.79 -4.06 13.93
N GLU A 126 -0.28 -3.05 14.65
CA GLU A 126 -0.23 -1.66 14.17
C GLU A 126 0.71 -1.50 12.97
N GLU A 127 1.87 -2.17 12.96
CA GLU A 127 2.79 -2.18 11.80
C GLU A 127 2.13 -2.80 10.55
N ILE A 128 1.44 -3.94 10.69
CA ILE A 128 0.84 -4.66 9.55
C ILE A 128 -0.38 -3.90 8.97
N GLU A 129 -0.99 -2.97 9.72
CA GLU A 129 -2.18 -2.23 9.28
C GLU A 129 -1.89 -1.27 8.12
N ASN A 130 -0.65 -0.77 7.99
CA ASN A 130 -0.26 0.19 6.95
C ASN A 130 0.81 -0.36 5.98
N PRO A 131 0.48 -1.37 5.14
CA PRO A 131 1.47 -2.10 4.34
C PRO A 131 2.18 -1.27 3.25
N PHE A 132 1.71 -0.05 2.97
CA PHE A 132 2.26 0.86 1.97
C PHE A 132 2.97 2.06 2.61
N GLY A 133 3.36 1.97 3.88
CA GLY A 133 4.17 2.97 4.56
C GLY A 133 5.65 2.89 4.20
N GLU A 134 6.48 3.40 5.11
CA GLU A 134 7.94 3.50 4.98
C GLU A 134 8.64 2.73 6.12
N ASP A 135 7.91 1.92 6.89
CA ASP A 135 8.47 1.13 7.99
C ASP A 135 9.26 -0.07 7.43
N ALA A 136 10.19 -0.59 8.23
CA ALA A 136 11.08 -1.68 7.79
C ALA A 136 10.34 -2.97 7.42
N ASN A 137 9.11 -3.15 7.93
CA ASN A 137 8.26 -4.31 7.69
C ASN A 137 7.19 -4.06 6.61
N ASP A 138 7.15 -2.86 6.01
CA ASP A 138 6.22 -2.53 4.93
C ASP A 138 6.63 -3.18 3.60
N LEU A 139 5.71 -3.13 2.63
CA LEU A 139 5.98 -3.69 1.31
C LEU A 139 7.09 -2.89 0.60
N PRO A 140 8.09 -3.55 -0.01
CA PRO A 140 9.17 -2.87 -0.72
C PRO A 140 8.70 -2.39 -2.12
N VAL A 141 7.78 -1.42 -2.15
CA VAL A 141 7.10 -0.95 -3.37
C VAL A 141 8.10 -0.47 -4.41
N ASP A 142 9.13 0.28 -4.01
CA ASP A 142 10.18 0.74 -4.93
C ASP A 142 10.93 -0.43 -5.59
N GLN A 143 11.24 -1.47 -4.82
CA GLN A 143 11.91 -2.65 -5.35
C GLN A 143 11.00 -3.40 -6.33
N ILE A 144 9.70 -3.50 -6.02
CA ILE A 144 8.71 -4.08 -6.92
C ILE A 144 8.64 -3.28 -8.23
N CYS A 145 8.58 -1.95 -8.16
CA CYS A 145 8.60 -1.07 -9.33
C CYS A 145 9.86 -1.23 -10.17
N ASN A 146 11.05 -1.24 -9.54
CA ASN A 146 12.32 -1.46 -10.23
C ASN A 146 12.37 -2.83 -10.93
N ASN A 147 11.84 -3.88 -10.29
CA ASN A 147 11.77 -5.21 -10.89
C ASN A 147 10.79 -5.24 -12.08
N ILE A 148 9.63 -4.57 -11.97
CA ILE A 148 8.68 -4.44 -13.09
C ILE A 148 9.35 -3.73 -14.27
N GLU A 149 10.02 -2.59 -14.03
CA GLU A 149 10.74 -1.86 -15.08
C GLU A 149 11.78 -2.75 -15.76
N LYS A 150 12.58 -3.48 -14.97
CA LYS A 150 13.58 -4.41 -15.49
C LYS A 150 12.95 -5.52 -16.35
N HIS A 151 11.90 -6.19 -15.86
CA HIS A 151 11.26 -7.29 -16.58
C HIS A 151 10.58 -6.80 -17.87
N VAL A 152 9.95 -5.62 -17.86
CA VAL A 152 9.41 -5.00 -19.08
C VAL A 152 10.53 -4.69 -20.07
N GLY A 153 11.66 -4.16 -19.59
CA GLY A 153 12.85 -3.91 -20.41
C GLY A 153 13.38 -5.19 -21.07
N GLU A 154 13.44 -6.31 -20.36
CA GLU A 154 13.86 -7.62 -20.88
C GLU A 154 12.91 -8.18 -21.94
N ILE A 155 11.60 -7.87 -21.86
CA ILE A 155 10.61 -8.28 -22.88
C ILE A 155 10.76 -7.44 -24.16
N LEU A 156 11.15 -6.18 -24.03
CA LEU A 156 11.22 -5.21 -25.14
C LEU A 156 12.59 -5.15 -25.82
N SER A 157 13.64 -5.71 -25.21
CA SER A 157 14.99 -5.83 -25.78
C SER A 157 15.10 -6.94 -26.81
#